data_AF-X0V634-F1
#
_entry.id   AF-X0V634-F1
#
_cell.length_a   1.000
_cell.length_b   1.000
_cell.length_c   1.000
_cell.angle_alpha   90.00
_cell.angle_beta   90.00
_cell.angle_gamma   90.00
#
_symmetry.space_group_name_H-M   'P 1'
#
loop_
_entity.id
_entity.type
_entity.pdbx_description
1 polymer ?
#
loop_
_entity_poly.entity_id
_entity_poly.type
_entity_poly.pdbx_seq_one_letter_code
_entity_poly.pdbx_strand_id
1 'polypeptide(L)'
;MNHKEIEQIANYVRATAEALVECEGDVAGLQIELGQLQKVTEQLTQAIAETTDPDKKALLTSLDQTARRCKNCVLQQWGGGN
;
A
#
# COMPACT_ATOMS: atom_id res chain seq x y z
N MET A 1 1.22 15.13 5.70
CA MET A 1 0.15 14.14 5.95
C MET A 1 -0.39 14.27 7.38
N ASN A 2 -1.70 14.46 7.51
CA ASN A 2 -2.46 14.57 8.75
C ASN A 2 -2.96 13.20 9.25
N HIS A 3 -3.56 13.15 10.45
CA HIS A 3 -4.00 11.91 11.09
C HIS A 3 -5.07 11.16 10.29
N LYS A 4 -6.08 11.87 9.75
CA LYS A 4 -7.15 11.26 8.95
C LYS A 4 -6.62 10.62 7.66
N GLU A 5 -5.67 11.26 7.00
CA GLU A 5 -5.03 10.71 5.80
C GLU A 5 -4.27 9.40 6.12
N ILE A 6 -3.60 9.34 7.28
CA ILE A 6 -2.88 8.14 7.72
C ILE A 6 -3.86 7.01 8.01
N GLU A 7 -4.98 7.28 8.70
CA GLU A 7 -6.01 6.27 8.97
C GLU A 7 -6.63 5.73 7.67
N GLN A 8 -6.92 6.60 6.70
CA GLN A 8 -7.44 6.20 5.40
C GLN A 8 -6.45 5.30 4.65
N ILE A 9 -5.18 5.67 4.61
CA ILE A 9 -4.12 4.87 3.99
C ILE A 9 -3.95 3.54 4.71
N ALA A 10 -3.93 3.52 6.05
CA ALA A 10 -3.79 2.31 6.83
C ALA A 10 -4.96 1.33 6.58
N ASN A 11 -6.19 1.83 6.55
CA ASN A 11 -7.37 1.02 6.25
C ASN A 11 -7.33 0.45 4.83
N TYR A 12 -6.94 1.27 3.85
CA TYR A 12 -6.77 0.83 2.47
C TYR A 12 -5.70 -0.27 2.35
N VAL A 13 -4.48 -0.02 2.85
CA VAL A 13 -3.37 -0.97 2.78
C VAL A 13 -3.71 -2.29 3.47
N ARG A 14 -4.44 -2.25 4.61
CA ARG A 14 -4.92 -3.46 5.29
C ARG A 14 -5.93 -4.22 4.43
N ALA A 15 -6.96 -3.55 3.92
CA ALA A 15 -7.99 -4.18 3.10
C ALA A 15 -7.40 -4.79 1.81
N THR A 16 -6.49 -4.08 1.16
CA THR A 16 -5.77 -4.60 -0.01
C THR A 16 -4.88 -5.79 0.36
N ALA A 17 -4.19 -5.76 1.50
CA ALA A 17 -3.40 -6.90 1.97
C ALA A 17 -4.26 -8.14 2.22
N GLU A 18 -5.42 -7.96 2.86
CA GLU A 18 -6.40 -9.04 3.13
C GLU A 18 -6.93 -9.63 1.81
N ALA A 19 -7.38 -8.78 0.88
CA ALA A 19 -7.88 -9.20 -0.43
C ALA A 19 -6.84 -9.98 -1.26
N LEU A 20 -5.56 -9.63 -1.13
CA LEU A 20 -4.46 -10.32 -1.82
C LEU A 20 -4.14 -11.70 -1.22
N VAL A 21 -4.39 -11.91 0.08
CA VAL A 21 -4.26 -13.25 0.71
C VAL A 21 -5.37 -14.18 0.21
N GLU A 22 -6.56 -13.64 -0.01
CA GLU A 22 -7.73 -14.43 -0.45
C GLU A 22 -7.70 -14.77 -1.95
N CYS A 23 -6.79 -14.20 -2.76
CA CYS A 23 -6.49 -14.63 -4.13
C CYS A 23 -7.71 -14.75 -5.09
N GLU A 24 -8.78 -13.99 -4.87
CA GLU A 24 -9.98 -13.97 -5.73
C GLU A 24 -10.11 -12.67 -6.54
N GLY A 25 -8.98 -12.13 -7.03
CA GLY A 25 -8.97 -10.85 -7.74
C GLY A 25 -9.27 -10.97 -9.24
N ASP A 26 -10.34 -10.31 -9.70
CA ASP A 26 -10.53 -9.97 -11.13
C ASP A 26 -9.38 -9.09 -11.64
N VAL A 27 -8.87 -9.39 -12.84
CA VAL A 27 -7.76 -8.70 -13.51
C VAL A 27 -8.02 -7.19 -13.60
N ALA A 28 -9.25 -6.75 -13.88
CA ALA A 28 -9.55 -5.31 -13.93
C ALA A 28 -9.41 -4.64 -12.55
N GLY A 29 -9.83 -5.30 -11.48
CA GLY A 29 -9.71 -4.80 -10.10
C GLY A 29 -8.25 -4.66 -9.67
N LEU A 30 -7.41 -5.61 -10.05
CA LEU A 30 -5.98 -5.58 -9.74
C LEU A 30 -5.25 -4.39 -10.39
N GLN A 31 -5.68 -3.92 -11.56
CA GLN A 31 -5.07 -2.77 -12.24
C GLN A 31 -5.33 -1.46 -11.49
N ILE A 32 -6.55 -1.31 -10.97
CA ILE A 32 -6.97 -0.17 -10.15
C ILE A 32 -6.19 -0.18 -8.83
N GLU A 33 -6.10 -1.34 -8.17
CA GLU A 33 -5.32 -1.53 -6.95
C GLU A 33 -3.84 -1.20 -7.15
N LEU A 34 -3.23 -1.59 -8.28
CA LEU A 34 -1.84 -1.29 -8.58
C LEU A 34 -1.57 0.22 -8.64
N GLY A 35 -2.40 0.97 -9.36
CA GLY A 35 -2.26 2.43 -9.50
C GLY A 35 -2.48 3.15 -8.17
N GLN A 36 -3.40 2.65 -7.34
CA GLN A 36 -3.70 3.24 -6.04
C GLN A 36 -2.62 2.91 -5.00
N LEU A 37 -2.10 1.68 -4.97
CA LEU A 37 -0.92 1.30 -4.20
C LEU A 37 0.31 2.14 -4.57
N GLN A 38 0.52 2.43 -5.85
CA GLN A 38 1.63 3.27 -6.29
C GLN A 38 1.53 4.69 -5.71
N LYS A 39 0.37 5.34 -5.83
CA LYS A 39 0.11 6.66 -5.24
C LYS A 39 0.32 6.66 -3.72
N VAL A 40 -0.19 5.62 -3.04
CA VAL A 40 -0.02 5.48 -1.58
C VAL A 40 1.45 5.36 -1.19
N THR A 41 2.24 4.54 -1.90
CA THR A 41 3.68 4.41 -1.62
C THR A 41 4.45 5.71 -1.84
N GLU A 42 4.08 6.51 -2.85
CA GLU A 42 4.69 7.82 -3.10
C GLU A 42 4.36 8.81 -1.97
N GLN A 43 3.09 8.88 -1.56
CA GLN A 43 2.63 9.73 -0.45
C GLN A 43 3.29 9.35 0.88
N LEU A 44 3.40 8.05 1.17
CA LEU A 44 4.06 7.56 2.38
C LEU A 44 5.56 7.85 2.36
N THR A 45 6.23 7.64 1.23
CA THR A 45 7.67 7.94 1.07
C THR A 45 7.95 9.41 1.34
N GLN A 46 7.13 10.32 0.78
CA GLN A 46 7.26 11.76 1.05
C GLN A 46 7.01 12.07 2.53
N ALA A 47 5.95 11.52 3.12
CA ALA A 47 5.62 11.76 4.53
C ALA A 47 6.70 11.24 5.50
N ILE A 48 7.37 10.12 5.19
CA ILE A 48 8.50 9.58 5.96
C ILE A 48 9.71 10.53 5.93
N ALA A 49 9.96 11.16 4.77
CA ALA A 49 11.06 12.10 4.60
C ALA A 49 10.79 13.43 5.34
N GLU A 50 9.54 13.89 5.35
CA GLU A 50 9.13 15.16 5.96
C GLU A 50 8.89 15.07 7.48
N THR A 51 8.65 13.87 8.02
CA THR A 51 8.34 13.73 9.45
C THR A 51 9.59 13.66 10.32
N THR A 52 9.59 14.45 11.40
CA THR A 52 10.63 14.44 12.44
C THR A 52 10.23 13.65 13.69
N ASP A 53 8.95 13.26 13.78
CA ASP A 53 8.41 12.44 14.86
C ASP A 53 8.79 10.97 14.64
N PRO A 54 9.58 10.35 15.55
CA PRO A 54 10.08 8.99 15.36
C PRO A 54 9.00 7.92 15.37
N ASP A 55 7.95 8.09 16.18
CA ASP A 55 6.86 7.12 16.29
C ASP A 55 5.97 7.17 15.05
N LYS A 56 5.66 8.40 14.61
CA LYS A 56 4.95 8.63 13.35
C LYS A 56 5.76 8.11 12.16
N LYS A 57 7.09 8.32 12.17
CA LYS A 57 7.98 7.80 11.13
C LYS A 57 7.97 6.28 11.07
N ALA A 58 8.01 5.61 12.23
CA ALA A 58 7.94 4.16 12.31
C ALA A 58 6.61 3.63 11.75
N LEU A 59 5.48 4.25 12.12
CA LEU A 59 4.16 3.92 11.59
C LEU A 59 4.09 4.07 10.07
N LEU A 60 4.49 5.24 9.54
CA LEU A 60 4.49 5.50 8.10
C LEU A 60 5.39 4.53 7.34
N THR A 61 6.55 4.18 7.91
CA THR A 61 7.49 3.20 7.32
C THR A 61 6.86 1.80 7.27
N SER A 62 6.16 1.38 8.32
CA SER A 62 5.46 0.08 8.34
C SER A 62 4.36 0.02 7.29
N LEU A 63 3.59 1.11 7.13
CA LEU A 63 2.57 1.23 6.09
C LEU A 63 3.18 1.18 4.68
N ASP A 64 4.30 1.88 4.45
CA ASP A 64 4.97 1.92 3.13
C ASP A 64 5.48 0.54 2.73
N GLN A 65 6.11 -0.18 3.68
CA GLN A 65 6.57 -1.54 3.44
C GLN A 65 5.42 -2.49 3.09
N THR A 66 4.29 -2.38 3.80
CA THR A 66 3.11 -3.22 3.54
C THR A 66 2.48 -2.90 2.19
N ALA A 67 2.32 -1.62 1.85
CA ALA A 67 1.81 -1.19 0.55
C ALA A 67 2.71 -1.65 -0.60
N ARG A 68 4.04 -1.59 -0.46
CA ARG A 68 5.00 -2.10 -1.46
C ARG A 68 4.89 -3.62 -1.64
N ARG A 69 4.69 -4.38 -0.55
CA ARG A 69 4.46 -5.83 -0.64
C ARG A 69 3.17 -6.13 -1.40
N CYS A 70 2.08 -5.42 -1.08
CA CYS A 70 0.81 -5.54 -1.81
C CYS A 70 1.02 -5.25 -3.31
N LYS A 71 1.74 -4.17 -3.62
CA LYS A 71 2.05 -3.78 -5.01
C LYS A 71 2.79 -4.87 -5.76
N ASN A 72 3.81 -5.45 -5.13
CA ASN A 72 4.59 -6.53 -5.73
C ASN A 72 3.75 -7.79 -5.92
N CYS A 73 2.86 -8.12 -4.99
CA CYS A 73 1.95 -9.26 -5.12
C CYS A 73 1.00 -9.07 -6.31
N VAL A 74 0.38 -7.89 -6.46
CA VAL A 74 -0.44 -7.55 -7.63
C VAL A 74 0.38 -7.67 -8.92
N LEU A 75 1.60 -7.12 -8.95
CA LEU A 75 2.48 -7.23 -10.12
C LEU A 75 2.88 -8.67 -10.45
N GLN A 76 3.06 -9.54 -9.45
CA GLN A 76 3.37 -10.96 -9.66
C GLN A 76 2.18 -11.71 -10.24
N GLN A 77 0.96 -11.44 -9.77
CA GLN A 77 -0.27 -11.98 -10.37
C GLN A 77 -0.43 -11.56 -11.84
N TRP A 78 0.13 -10.41 -12.23
CA TRP A 78 0.10 -9.87 -13.60
C TRP A 78 1.23 -10.37 -14.50
N GLY A 79 2.42 -10.56 -13.91
CA GLY A 79 3.66 -10.87 -14.64
C GLY A 79 4.06 -12.34 -14.60
N GLY A 80 3.35 -13.19 -13.88
CA GLY A 80 3.76 -14.57 -13.64
C GLY A 80 2.59 -15.51 -13.46
N GLY A 81 2.01 -15.94 -14.59
CA GLY A 81 1.53 -17.31 -14.66
C GLY A 81 2.72 -18.25 -14.43
N ASN A 82 2.67 -18.99 -13.34
CA ASN A 82 3.24 -20.33 -13.27
C ASN A 82 2.06 -21.30 -13.23
#